data_AF-A0AA35TZB5-F1
#
_entry.id   AF-A0AA35TZB5-F1
#
_cell.length_a   1.000
_cell.length_b   1.000
_cell.length_c   1.000
_cell.angle_alpha   90.00
_cell.angle_beta   90.00
_cell.angle_gamma   90.00
#
_symmetry.space_group_name_H-M   'P 1'
#
loop_
_entity.id
_entity.type
_entity.pdbx_description
1 polymer ?
#
loop_
_entity_poly.entity_id
_entity_poly.type
_entity_poly.pdbx_seq_one_letter_code
_entity_poly.pdbx_strand_id
1 'polypeptide(L)'
;MDGSRVTVVVHGGKEVGKTTFIAHSLELYKSEVGPETTAAVHICGRDVAVTVIRNPEKLTSAHVAIVLIDLTVKDALRELPGSLEMAQRINPRAVCAVVATKADLYRLRKVATEDGVVS
;
A
#
# COMPACT_ATOMS: atom_id res chain seq x y z
N MET A 1 23.02 -6.39 16.29
CA MET A 1 21.97 -5.81 15.41
C MET A 1 22.64 -4.81 14.51
N ASP A 2 22.61 -5.03 13.20
CA ASP A 2 23.41 -4.26 12.23
C ASP A 2 22.80 -2.88 11.91
N GLY A 3 21.87 -2.41 12.76
CA GLY A 3 21.23 -1.10 12.63
C GLY A 3 20.42 -0.88 11.35
N SER A 4 20.16 -1.93 10.57
CA SER A 4 19.46 -1.82 9.29
C SER A 4 18.00 -1.43 9.51
N ARG A 5 17.61 -0.28 8.96
CA ARG A 5 16.28 0.29 9.05
C ARG A 5 15.75 0.53 7.64
N VAL A 6 14.47 0.23 7.43
CA VAL A 6 13.78 0.47 6.16
C VAL A 6 12.57 1.34 6.44
N THR A 7 12.49 2.46 5.72
CA THR A 7 11.34 3.36 5.73
C THR A 7 10.47 3.07 4.53
N VAL A 8 9.22 2.70 4.78
CA VAL A 8 8.21 2.45 3.75
C VAL A 8 7.14 3.54 3.86
N VAL A 9 6.84 4.23 2.76
CA VAL A 9 5.71 5.16 2.71
C VAL A 9 4.59 4.52 1.92
N VAL A 10 3.43 4.40 2.53
CA VAL A 10 2.22 3.82 1.92
C VAL A 10 1.23 4.94 1.64
N HIS A 11 0.87 5.13 0.38
CA HIS A 11 -0.15 6.10 -0.02
C HIS A 11 -1.14 5.50 -1.02
N GLY A 12 -2.21 6.24 -1.30
CA GLY A 12 -3.31 5.82 -2.15
C GLY A 12 -4.60 6.50 -1.74
N GLY A 13 -5.66 6.30 -2.51
CA GLY A 13 -6.96 6.95 -2.34
C GLY A 13 -7.58 6.77 -0.93
N LYS A 14 -8.63 7.55 -0.66
CA LYS A 14 -9.43 7.38 0.56
C LYS A 14 -9.98 5.95 0.60
N GLU A 15 -9.93 5.31 1.77
CA GLU A 15 -10.50 3.97 2.00
C GLU A 15 -9.95 2.82 1.14
N VAL A 16 -8.81 3.02 0.47
CA VAL A 16 -8.09 1.98 -0.29
C VAL A 16 -7.58 0.80 0.57
N GLY A 17 -7.68 0.89 1.89
CA GLY A 17 -7.28 -0.17 2.82
C GLY A 17 -5.89 -0.02 3.42
N LYS A 18 -5.29 1.18 3.43
CA LYS A 18 -3.95 1.45 4.01
C LYS A 18 -3.73 0.84 5.39
N THR A 19 -4.65 1.08 6.33
CA THR A 19 -4.55 0.57 7.71
C THR A 19 -4.54 -0.96 7.75
N THR A 20 -5.46 -1.59 7.00
CA THR A 20 -5.57 -3.05 6.92
C THR A 20 -4.31 -3.65 6.29
N PHE A 21 -3.82 -3.07 5.21
CA PHE A 21 -2.58 -3.51 4.55
C PHE A 21 -1.39 -3.51 5.52
N ILE A 22 -1.20 -2.42 6.28
CA ILE A 22 -0.10 -2.31 7.25
C ILE A 22 -0.27 -3.30 8.40
N ALA A 23 -1.48 -3.38 8.98
CA ALA A 23 -1.78 -4.32 10.06
C ALA A 23 -1.43 -5.75 9.66
N HIS A 24 -1.88 -6.20 8.49
CA HIS A 24 -1.57 -7.55 8.01
C HIS A 24 -0.10 -7.74 7.64
N SER A 25 0.54 -6.75 7.04
CA SER A 25 1.96 -6.86 6.61
C SER A 25 2.92 -6.91 7.79
N LEU A 26 2.56 -6.32 8.93
CA LEU A 26 3.37 -6.27 10.14
C LEU A 26 2.86 -7.19 11.25
N GLU A 27 1.85 -8.01 10.98
CA GLU A 27 1.21 -8.91 11.96
C GLU A 27 0.68 -8.19 13.22
N LEU A 28 0.13 -6.99 13.03
CA LEU A 28 -0.43 -6.15 14.09
C LEU A 28 -1.97 -6.17 14.09
N TYR A 29 -2.57 -5.86 15.24
CA TYR A 29 -3.98 -5.48 15.28
C TYR A 29 -4.18 -4.11 14.63
N LYS A 30 -5.33 -3.91 13.97
CA LYS A 30 -5.63 -2.63 13.29
C LYS A 30 -5.60 -1.42 14.24
N SER A 31 -5.92 -1.62 15.51
CA SER A 31 -5.88 -0.59 16.56
C SER A 31 -4.46 -0.09 16.85
N GLU A 32 -3.44 -0.86 16.50
CA GLU A 32 -2.03 -0.52 16.73
C GLU A 32 -1.42 0.26 15.56
N VAL A 33 -2.15 0.38 14.44
CA VAL A 33 -1.65 1.09 13.25
C VAL A 33 -1.85 2.60 13.40
N GLY A 34 -0.79 3.24 13.89
CA GLY A 34 -0.64 4.70 13.95
C GLY A 34 -0.32 5.35 12.59
N PRO A 35 -0.19 6.68 12.53
CA PRO A 35 0.27 7.39 11.32
C PRO A 35 1.65 6.93 10.85
N GLU A 36 2.47 6.54 11.81
CA GLU A 36 3.76 5.87 11.66
C GLU A 36 3.74 4.63 12.55
N THR A 37 4.24 3.50 12.04
CA THR A 37 4.22 2.22 12.74
C THR A 37 5.52 1.50 12.46
N THR A 38 6.22 1.08 13.51
CA THR A 38 7.50 0.37 13.37
C THR A 38 7.36 -1.04 13.93
N ALA A 39 7.85 -2.02 13.18
CA ALA A 39 7.94 -3.40 13.62
C ALA A 39 9.27 -4.02 13.15
N ALA A 40 9.75 -5.03 13.87
CA ALA A 40 10.82 -5.88 13.39
C ALA A 40 10.23 -6.93 12.44
N VAL A 41 10.74 -7.01 11.21
CA VAL A 41 10.31 -7.98 10.19
C VAL A 41 11.50 -8.85 9.81
N HIS A 42 11.31 -10.16 9.80
CA HIS A 42 12.35 -11.10 9.41
C HIS A 42 12.41 -11.22 7.88
N ILE A 43 13.46 -10.68 7.26
CA ILE A 43 13.64 -10.64 5.80
C ILE A 43 15.01 -11.24 5.45
N CYS A 44 15.01 -12.27 4.59
CA CYS A 44 16.24 -12.91 4.10
C CYS A 44 17.21 -13.35 5.21
N GLY A 45 16.69 -13.90 6.32
CA GLY A 45 17.49 -14.38 7.43
C GLY A 45 17.94 -13.30 8.42
N ARG A 46 17.41 -12.08 8.33
CA ARG A 46 17.77 -10.95 9.21
C ARG A 46 16.53 -10.25 9.74
N ASP A 47 16.60 -9.79 10.99
CA ASP A 47 15.59 -8.91 11.55
C ASP A 47 15.86 -7.47 11.11
N VAL A 48 14.90 -6.89 10.41
CA VAL A 48 14.97 -5.53 9.88
C VAL A 48 13.91 -4.68 10.57
N ALA A 49 14.30 -3.54 11.11
CA ALA A 49 13.33 -2.58 11.63
C ALA A 49 12.66 -1.85 10.46
N VAL A 50 11.38 -2.16 10.23
CA VAL A 50 10.58 -1.55 9.17
C VAL A 50 9.67 -0.50 9.79
N THR A 51 9.84 0.75 9.37
CA THR A 51 8.95 1.86 9.73
C THR A 51 8.03 2.15 8.55
N VAL A 52 6.73 1.96 8.73
CA VAL A 52 5.70 2.23 7.72
C VAL A 52 4.95 3.51 8.05
N ILE A 53 4.88 4.44 7.09
CA ILE A 53 4.29 5.77 7.25
C ILE A 53 3.14 5.95 6.25
N ARG A 54 1.99 6.44 6.73
CA ARG A 54 0.78 6.69 5.89
C ARG A 54 0.68 8.11 5.32
N ASN A 55 1.68 8.96 5.56
CA ASN A 55 1.72 10.32 5.05
C ASN A 55 2.61 10.41 3.78
N PRO A 56 2.05 10.71 2.59
CA PRO A 56 2.84 10.87 1.36
C PRO A 56 3.87 12.00 1.43
N GLU A 57 3.72 12.99 2.30
CA GLU A 57 4.73 14.06 2.48
C GLU A 57 6.08 13.52 2.98
N LYS A 58 6.09 12.31 3.56
CA LYS A 58 7.32 11.64 4.04
C LYS A 58 8.03 10.84 2.94
N LEU A 59 7.59 10.92 1.68
CA LEU A 59 8.22 10.23 0.55
C LEU A 59 9.71 10.60 0.37
N THR A 60 10.14 11.78 0.80
CA THR A 60 11.54 12.25 0.72
C THR A 60 12.54 11.36 1.47
N SER A 61 12.11 10.66 2.52
CA SER A 61 12.94 9.73 3.30
C SER A 61 12.60 8.25 3.07
N ALA A 62 11.74 7.96 2.10
CA ALA A 62 11.32 6.60 1.80
C ALA A 62 12.45 5.80 1.14
N HIS A 63 12.64 4.57 1.61
CA HIS A 63 13.40 3.55 0.87
C HIS A 63 12.47 2.86 -0.14
N VAL A 64 11.20 2.66 0.25
CA VAL A 64 10.16 2.07 -0.58
C VAL A 64 8.91 2.96 -0.54
N ALA A 65 8.37 3.27 -1.71
CA ALA A 65 7.07 3.93 -1.87
C ALA A 65 6.05 2.91 -2.38
N ILE A 66 5.03 2.63 -1.58
CA ILE A 66 3.94 1.72 -1.94
C ILE A 66 2.69 2.53 -2.29
N VAL A 67 2.25 2.40 -3.54
CA VAL A 67 0.98 2.96 -4.03
C VAL A 67 -0.09 1.88 -3.95
N LEU A 68 -1.10 2.08 -3.11
CA LEU A 68 -2.27 1.20 -3.05
C LEU A 68 -3.32 1.66 -4.06
N ILE A 69 -3.90 0.70 -4.78
CA ILE A 69 -5.05 0.91 -5.67
C ILE A 69 -6.21 0.00 -5.26
N ASP A 70 -7.43 0.52 -5.28
CA ASP A 70 -8.63 -0.25 -4.93
C ASP A 70 -9.22 -0.90 -6.19
N LEU A 71 -9.20 -2.24 -6.26
CA LEU A 71 -9.74 -2.96 -7.42
C LEU A 71 -11.25 -2.81 -7.60
N THR A 72 -11.98 -2.38 -6.58
CA THR A 72 -13.43 -2.15 -6.67
C THR A 72 -13.78 -0.79 -7.30
N VAL A 73 -12.84 0.14 -7.34
CA VAL A 73 -13.03 1.49 -7.89
C VAL A 73 -12.63 1.53 -9.36
N LYS A 74 -13.57 1.86 -10.25
CA LYS A 74 -13.36 1.81 -11.72
C LYS A 74 -12.23 2.71 -12.20
N ASP A 75 -12.04 3.85 -11.55
CA ASP A 75 -11.06 4.87 -11.95
C ASP A 75 -9.72 4.79 -11.21
N ALA A 76 -9.54 3.83 -10.29
CA ALA A 76 -8.31 3.72 -9.50
C ALA A 76 -7.05 3.51 -10.37
N LEU A 77 -7.18 2.82 -11.51
CA LEU A 77 -6.08 2.64 -12.46
C LEU A 77 -5.77 3.92 -13.26
N ARG A 78 -6.75 4.81 -13.44
CA ARG A 78 -6.54 6.08 -14.16
C ARG A 78 -5.75 7.08 -13.33
N GLU A 79 -5.88 7.02 -12.00
CA GLU A 79 -5.15 7.90 -11.06
C GLU A 79 -3.73 7.41 -10.74
N LEU A 80 -3.42 6.14 -11.07
CA LEU A 80 -2.14 5.51 -10.77
C LEU A 80 -0.92 6.22 -11.41
N PRO A 81 -0.93 6.61 -12.70
CA PRO A 81 0.21 7.28 -13.32
C PRO A 81 0.63 8.54 -12.58
N GLY A 82 -0.32 9.41 -12.21
CA GLY A 82 -0.04 10.63 -11.46
C GLY A 82 0.52 10.36 -10.06
N SER A 83 0.05 9.30 -9.40
CA SER A 83 0.56 8.87 -8.10
C SER A 83 2.01 8.36 -8.19
N LEU A 84 2.35 7.62 -9.24
CA LEU A 84 3.71 7.13 -9.48
C LEU A 84 4.67 8.26 -9.88
N GLU A 85 4.23 9.15 -10.76
CA GLU A 85 5.01 10.33 -11.17
C GLU A 85 5.33 11.22 -9.97
N MET A 86 4.35 11.45 -9.09
CA MET A 86 4.55 12.18 -7.84
C MET A 86 5.64 11.52 -6.97
N ALA A 87 5.57 10.19 -6.76
CA ALA A 87 6.53 9.48 -5.93
C ALA A 87 7.96 9.55 -6.51
N GLN A 88 8.10 9.32 -7.82
CA GLN A 88 9.39 9.40 -8.51
C GLN A 88 9.96 10.82 -8.53
N ARG A 89 9.11 11.84 -8.67
CA ARG A 89 9.54 13.25 -8.64
C ARG A 89 10.02 13.66 -7.26
N ILE A 90 9.33 13.24 -6.19
CA ILE A 90 9.69 13.60 -4.81
C ILE A 90 10.96 12.86 -4.36
N ASN A 91 11.05 11.55 -4.66
CA ASN A 91 12.20 10.75 -4.30
C ASN A 91 12.50 9.71 -5.41
N PRO A 92 13.37 10.06 -6.38
CA PRO A 92 13.70 9.18 -7.49
C PRO A 92 14.54 7.96 -7.08
N ARG A 93 15.03 7.91 -5.83
CA ARG A 93 15.81 6.78 -5.30
C ARG A 93 14.94 5.76 -4.56
N ALA A 94 13.70 6.11 -4.19
CA ALA A 94 12.79 5.17 -3.57
C ALA A 94 12.38 4.10 -4.57
N VAL A 95 12.36 2.84 -4.13
CA VAL A 95 11.76 1.76 -4.92
C VAL A 95 10.25 1.95 -4.89
N CYS A 96 9.64 2.12 -6.06
CA CYS A 96 8.18 2.22 -6.18
C CYS A 96 7.55 0.84 -6.39
N ALA A 97 6.52 0.52 -5.62
CA ALA A 97 5.70 -0.66 -5.79
C ALA A 97 4.22 -0.28 -5.84
N VAL A 98 3.45 -1.00 -6.66
CA VAL A 98 2.00 -0.86 -6.73
C VAL A 98 1.37 -2.10 -6.15
N VAL A 99 0.44 -1.93 -5.21
CA VAL A 99 -0.30 -3.03 -4.59
C VAL A 99 -1.78 -2.81 -4.81
N ALA A 100 -2.41 -3.79 -5.46
CA ALA A 100 -3.85 -3.80 -5.67
C ALA A 100 -4.55 -4.41 -4.45
N THR A 101 -5.48 -3.67 -3.85
CA THR A 101 -6.21 -4.07 -2.66
C THR A 101 -7.64 -4.51 -3.00
N LYS A 102 -8.29 -5.18 -2.04
CA LYS A 102 -9.67 -5.69 -2.14
C LYS A 102 -9.90 -6.66 -3.31
N ALA A 103 -8.90 -7.49 -3.60
CA ALA A 103 -8.96 -8.48 -4.67
C ALA A 103 -10.06 -9.55 -4.46
N ASP A 104 -10.40 -9.81 -3.19
CA ASP A 104 -11.53 -10.65 -2.78
C ASP A 104 -12.88 -10.12 -3.30
N LEU A 105 -13.07 -8.79 -3.29
CA LEU A 105 -14.29 -8.14 -3.77
C LEU A 105 -14.35 -8.01 -5.29
N TYR A 106 -13.22 -8.06 -5.97
CA TYR A 106 -13.17 -7.91 -7.44
C TYR A 106 -13.94 -9.01 -8.17
N ARG A 107 -13.92 -10.25 -7.65
CA ARG A 107 -14.64 -11.39 -8.24
C ARG A 107 -16.16 -11.24 -8.14
N LEU A 108 -16.67 -10.66 -7.05
CA LEU A 108 -18.10 -10.47 -6.82
C LEU A 108 -18.74 -9.48 -7.80
N ARG A 109 -17.95 -8.55 -8.33
CA ARG A 109 -18.43 -7.57 -9.30
C ARG A 109 -18.76 -8.17 -10.67
N LYS A 110 -18.10 -9.27 -11.06
CA LYS A 110 -18.42 -9.98 -12.31
C LYS A 110 -19.74 -10.74 -12.21
N VAL A 111 -19.96 -11.40 -11.06
CA VAL A 111 -21.17 -12.21 -10.82
C VAL A 111 -22.42 -11.34 -10.79
N ALA A 112 -22.38 -10.18 -10.12
CA ALA A 112 -23.55 -9.28 -10.06
C ALA A 112 -23.90 -8.59 -11.40
N THR A 113 -23.03 -8.66 -12.42
CA THR A 113 -23.28 -8.07 -13.74
C THR A 113 -23.71 -9.08 -14.81
N GLU A 114 -23.65 -10.38 -14.53
CA GLU A 114 -24.01 -11.43 -15.50
C GLU A 114 -25.49 -11.87 -15.44
N ASP A 115 -26.27 -11.47 -14.44
CA ASP A 115 -27.71 -11.82 -14.33
C ASP A 115 -28.66 -10.80 -15.01
N GLY A 116 -28.19 -10.11 -16.06
CA GLY A 116 -28.88 -8.96 -16.64
C GLY A 116 -29.37 -9.07 -18.09
N VAL A 117 -29.35 -10.25 -18.73
CA VAL A 117 -29.93 -10.44 -20.07
C VAL A 117 -30.69 -11.76 -20.13
N VAL A 118 -32.00 -11.68 -19.86
CA VAL A 118 -32.97 -12.63 -20.40
C VAL A 118 -33.71 -11.89 -21.51
N SER A 119 -33.35 -12.21 -22.75
CA SER A 119 -34.21 -11.98 -23.92
C SER A 119 -35.03 -13.24 -24.18
#